data_AF-A0A800C9E2-F1
#
_entry.id   AF-A0A800C9E2-F1
#
_cell.length_a   1.000
_cell.length_b   1.000
_cell.length_c   1.000
_cell.angle_alpha   90.00
_cell.angle_beta   90.00
_cell.angle_gamma   90.00
#
_symmetry.space_group_name_H-M   'P 1'
#
loop_
_entity.id
_entity.type
_entity.pdbx_description
1 polymer ?
#
loop_
_entity_poly.entity_id
_entity_poly.type
_entity_poly.pdbx_seq_one_letter_code
_entity_poly.pdbx_strand_id
1 'polypeptide(L)'
;RQIRIQEQKKAAVIGEYTAQVFLDYPSKIVKTAGSQEPVTDLAQILALARPQIVYTHNLADKHDTHVGVALKVIQAIRSLPQNDRPRKLYGCEVWRDLDWLVDSDKVVFDVSAAENVQAALVGVFDSQISGGKRYDLATMGRRRANATYHASHATDESTGAVFAMDLTPLIEDDSTDITAFVLTHIERFAADVQTRIQRMDT
;
A
#
# COMPACT_ATOMS: atom_id res chain seq x y z
N ARG A 1 15.03 5.83 -17.50
CA ARG A 1 14.56 6.91 -16.60
C ARG A 1 13.53 7.82 -17.28
N GLN A 2 13.86 8.49 -18.40
CA GLN A 2 12.93 9.42 -19.08
C GLN A 2 11.58 8.79 -19.47
N ILE A 3 11.58 7.59 -20.05
CA ILE A 3 10.33 6.86 -20.39
C ILE A 3 9.42 6.70 -19.17
N ARG A 4 9.99 6.33 -18.00
CA ARG A 4 9.22 6.16 -16.75
C ARG A 4 8.58 7.44 -16.26
N ILE A 5 9.27 8.57 -16.40
CA ILE A 5 8.71 9.88 -16.05
C ILE A 5 7.50 10.20 -16.96
N GLN A 6 7.60 9.89 -18.25
CA GLN A 6 6.50 10.13 -19.18
C GLN A 6 5.29 9.23 -18.88
N GLU A 7 5.51 7.95 -18.60
CA GLU A 7 4.43 7.03 -18.21
C GLU A 7 3.76 7.48 -16.90
N GLN A 8 4.53 7.86 -15.88
CA GLN A 8 4.01 8.39 -14.62
C GLN A 8 3.18 9.66 -14.83
N LYS A 9 3.62 10.59 -15.68
CA LYS A 9 2.87 11.81 -16.02
C LYS A 9 1.54 11.49 -16.72
N LYS A 10 1.55 10.52 -17.64
CA LYS A 10 0.32 10.05 -18.28
C LYS A 10 -0.63 9.42 -17.27
N ALA A 11 -0.11 8.60 -16.34
CA ALA A 11 -0.89 8.03 -15.25
C ALA A 11 -1.54 9.12 -14.38
N ALA A 12 -0.82 10.21 -14.09
CA ALA A 12 -1.38 11.34 -13.34
C ALA A 12 -2.56 11.99 -14.06
N VAL A 13 -2.47 12.14 -15.39
CA VAL A 13 -3.57 12.68 -16.22
C VAL A 13 -4.76 11.72 -16.26
N ILE A 14 -4.53 10.42 -16.49
CA ILE A 14 -5.60 9.39 -16.56
C ILE A 14 -6.34 9.28 -15.22
N GLY A 15 -5.61 9.36 -14.10
CA GLY A 15 -6.18 9.27 -12.76
C GLY A 15 -6.68 10.60 -12.21
N GLU A 16 -6.69 11.67 -13.02
CA GLU A 16 -7.15 13.01 -12.64
C GLU A 16 -6.48 13.57 -11.37
N TYR A 17 -5.20 13.24 -11.16
CA TYR A 17 -4.45 13.72 -10.01
C TYR A 17 -4.14 15.21 -10.14
N THR A 18 -4.50 16.00 -9.14
CA THR A 18 -4.26 17.45 -9.11
C THR A 18 -2.76 17.81 -9.17
N ALA A 19 -1.91 16.99 -8.56
CA ALA A 19 -0.47 17.20 -8.55
C ALA A 19 0.28 15.87 -8.52
N GLN A 20 1.46 15.85 -9.12
CA GLN A 20 2.41 14.74 -9.07
C GLN A 20 3.81 15.30 -8.81
N VAL A 21 4.45 14.80 -7.75
CA VAL A 21 5.80 15.24 -7.35
C VAL A 21 6.78 14.11 -7.57
N PHE A 22 7.90 14.41 -8.24
CA PHE A 22 8.99 13.46 -8.47
C PHE A 22 10.19 13.85 -7.60
N LEU A 23 10.35 13.16 -6.47
CA LEU A 23 11.50 13.37 -5.59
C LEU A 23 12.83 12.85 -6.18
N ASP A 24 12.75 11.95 -7.17
CA ASP A 24 13.88 11.45 -7.96
C ASP A 24 15.03 10.79 -7.16
N TYR A 25 14.74 10.34 -5.94
CA TYR A 25 15.70 9.57 -5.16
C TYR A 25 15.99 8.19 -5.78
N PRO A 26 17.26 7.79 -5.90
CA PRO A 26 17.61 6.42 -6.26
C PRO A 26 17.08 5.43 -5.22
N SER A 27 16.64 4.25 -5.66
CA SER A 27 16.17 3.18 -4.75
C SER A 27 17.20 2.80 -3.68
N LYS A 28 18.51 2.99 -3.96
CA LYS A 28 19.57 2.80 -2.97
C LYS A 28 19.41 3.71 -1.76
N ILE A 29 19.12 4.99 -1.96
CA ILE A 29 18.93 5.97 -0.89
C ILE A 29 17.69 5.62 -0.06
N VAL A 30 16.58 5.28 -0.74
CA VAL A 30 15.34 4.88 -0.10
C VAL A 30 15.52 3.64 0.80
N LYS A 31 16.33 2.68 0.37
CA LYS A 31 16.65 1.46 1.13
C LYS A 31 17.72 1.66 2.21
N THR A 32 18.40 2.80 2.23
CA THR A 32 19.50 3.03 3.17
C THR A 32 18.93 3.55 4.49
N ALA A 33 19.13 2.76 5.55
CA ALA A 33 18.78 3.15 6.92
C ALA A 33 19.43 4.49 7.29
N GLY A 34 18.68 5.37 7.97
CA GLY A 34 19.17 6.69 8.38
C GLY A 34 19.19 7.78 7.30
N SER A 35 18.94 7.48 6.01
CA SER A 35 18.89 8.54 4.98
C SER A 35 17.73 9.51 5.24
N GLN A 36 18.02 10.76 5.58
CA GLN A 36 17.01 11.69 6.07
C GLN A 36 16.47 12.64 5.00
N GLU A 37 17.12 12.67 3.83
CA GLU A 37 16.74 13.51 2.70
C GLU A 37 15.34 13.16 2.19
N PRO A 38 14.99 11.88 1.91
CA PRO A 38 13.63 11.54 1.51
C PRO A 38 12.59 11.84 2.59
N VAL A 39 12.95 11.68 3.87
CA VAL A 39 12.05 11.98 5.00
C VAL A 39 11.73 13.47 5.05
N THR A 40 12.76 14.30 4.89
CA THR A 40 12.65 15.75 4.98
C THR A 40 11.77 16.29 3.86
N ASP A 41 11.97 15.83 2.62
CA ASP A 41 11.15 16.25 1.48
C ASP A 41 9.71 15.76 1.60
N LEU A 42 9.50 14.52 2.04
CA LEU A 42 8.15 13.98 2.28
C LEU A 42 7.44 14.79 3.37
N ALA A 43 8.11 15.17 4.46
CA ALA A 43 7.53 15.98 5.52
C ALA A 43 7.12 17.37 5.01
N GLN A 44 7.93 18.00 4.17
CA GLN A 44 7.58 19.28 3.52
C GLN A 44 6.33 19.15 2.64
N ILE A 45 6.26 18.09 1.82
CA ILE A 45 5.10 17.83 0.96
C ILE A 45 3.84 17.62 1.81
N LEU A 46 3.93 16.80 2.86
CA LEU A 46 2.82 16.51 3.76
C LEU A 46 2.33 17.77 4.48
N ALA A 47 3.25 18.62 4.97
CA ALA A 47 2.92 19.88 5.63
C ALA A 47 2.22 20.87 4.69
N LEU A 48 2.60 20.91 3.40
CA LEU A 48 1.96 21.77 2.40
C LEU A 48 0.61 21.22 1.96
N ALA A 49 0.52 19.92 1.69
CA ALA A 49 -0.68 19.27 1.17
C ALA A 49 -1.76 19.06 2.23
N ARG A 50 -1.37 18.91 3.52
CA ARG A 50 -2.25 18.57 4.66
C ARG A 50 -3.26 17.47 4.32
N PRO A 51 -2.80 16.30 3.85
CA PRO A 51 -3.71 15.24 3.43
C PRO A 51 -4.50 14.69 4.62
N GLN A 52 -5.76 14.35 4.40
CA GLN A 52 -6.54 13.63 5.43
C GLN A 52 -6.19 12.15 5.48
N ILE A 53 -5.81 11.57 4.33
CA ILE A 53 -5.51 10.15 4.17
C ILE A 53 -4.22 10.04 3.35
N VAL A 54 -3.32 9.17 3.79
CA VAL A 54 -2.11 8.80 3.04
C VAL A 54 -2.15 7.32 2.70
N TYR A 55 -1.94 7.00 1.44
CA TYR A 55 -1.75 5.63 0.96
C TYR A 55 -0.26 5.42 0.67
N THR A 56 0.30 4.32 1.16
CA THR A 56 1.69 3.92 0.93
C THR A 56 1.77 2.41 0.74
N HIS A 57 2.97 1.84 0.70
CA HIS A 57 3.16 0.40 0.63
C HIS A 57 2.95 -0.27 2.00
N ASN A 58 2.52 -1.53 2.01
CA ASN A 58 2.49 -2.33 3.23
C ASN A 58 3.92 -2.68 3.72
N LEU A 59 4.08 -2.83 5.04
CA LEU A 59 5.37 -3.10 5.68
C LEU A 59 5.85 -4.55 5.52
N ALA A 60 4.97 -5.46 5.10
CA ALA A 60 5.28 -6.88 4.86
C ALA A 60 5.57 -7.19 3.37
N ASP A 61 5.75 -6.18 2.53
CA ASP A 61 5.90 -6.35 1.08
C ASP A 61 7.17 -7.16 0.73
N LYS A 62 7.14 -7.88 -0.40
CA LYS A 62 8.28 -8.71 -0.85
C LYS A 62 9.43 -7.88 -1.42
N HIS A 63 9.22 -6.59 -1.70
CA HIS A 63 10.20 -5.74 -2.34
C HIS A 63 10.76 -4.70 -1.38
N ASP A 64 12.04 -4.79 -1.02
CA ASP A 64 12.68 -3.92 0.00
C ASP A 64 12.50 -2.42 -0.23
N THR A 65 12.42 -1.97 -1.49
CA THR A 65 12.18 -0.54 -1.76
C THR A 65 10.79 -0.09 -1.31
N HIS A 66 9.78 -0.97 -1.37
CA HIS A 66 8.43 -0.66 -0.89
C HIS A 66 8.43 -0.52 0.64
N VAL A 67 9.06 -1.45 1.33
CA VAL A 67 9.26 -1.38 2.79
C VAL A 67 10.02 -0.10 3.16
N GLY A 68 11.11 0.20 2.44
CA GLY A 68 11.87 1.45 2.63
C GLY A 68 11.01 2.69 2.47
N VAL A 69 10.21 2.80 1.41
CA VAL A 69 9.27 3.92 1.21
C VAL A 69 8.28 4.04 2.37
N ALA A 70 7.65 2.93 2.79
CA ALA A 70 6.68 2.94 3.88
C ALA A 70 7.31 3.46 5.19
N LEU A 71 8.52 3.00 5.52
CA LEU A 71 9.27 3.48 6.68
C LEU A 71 9.58 4.98 6.59
N LYS A 72 9.98 5.48 5.42
CA LYS A 72 10.25 6.91 5.22
C LYS A 72 8.99 7.77 5.32
N VAL A 73 7.86 7.28 4.83
CA VAL A 73 6.55 7.94 4.98
C VAL A 73 6.16 8.03 6.46
N ILE A 74 6.27 6.92 7.21
CA ILE A 74 5.97 6.93 8.66
C ILE A 74 6.89 7.91 9.38
N GLN A 75 8.20 7.88 9.11
CA GLN A 75 9.16 8.83 9.70
C GLN A 75 8.82 10.29 9.38
N ALA A 76 8.41 10.57 8.15
CA ALA A 76 8.03 11.92 7.71
C ALA A 76 6.74 12.40 8.37
N ILE A 77 5.76 11.50 8.56
CA ILE A 77 4.53 11.85 9.29
C ILE A 77 4.84 12.08 10.78
N ARG A 78 5.65 11.21 11.40
CA ARG A 78 6.05 11.34 12.82
C ARG A 78 6.84 12.64 13.08
N SER A 79 7.56 13.17 12.10
CA SER A 79 8.28 14.44 12.28
C SER A 79 7.37 15.68 12.25
N LEU A 80 6.12 15.55 11.82
CA LEU A 80 5.13 16.63 11.87
C LEU A 80 4.52 16.78 13.28
N PRO A 81 4.08 18.00 13.65
CA PRO A 81 3.24 18.20 14.81
C PRO A 81 2.01 17.28 14.76
N GLN A 82 1.61 16.69 15.89
CA GLN A 82 0.52 15.72 15.94
C GLN A 82 -0.77 16.21 15.27
N ASN A 83 -1.10 17.51 15.44
CA ASN A 83 -2.30 18.12 14.86
C ASN A 83 -2.23 18.28 13.33
N ASP A 84 -1.04 18.20 12.74
CA ASP A 84 -0.81 18.35 11.30
C ASP A 84 -0.68 16.98 10.59
N ARG A 85 -0.72 15.87 11.35
CA ARG A 85 -0.63 14.51 10.81
C ARG A 85 -1.93 14.12 10.08
N PRO A 86 -1.86 13.28 9.04
CA PRO A 86 -3.05 12.74 8.40
C PRO A 86 -3.86 11.89 9.39
N ARG A 87 -5.19 11.84 9.20
CA ARG A 87 -6.09 11.05 10.03
C ARG A 87 -5.95 9.56 9.80
N LYS A 88 -5.50 9.16 8.60
CA LYS A 88 -5.34 7.75 8.21
C LYS A 88 -4.06 7.53 7.42
N LEU A 89 -3.40 6.41 7.72
CA LEU A 89 -2.30 5.87 6.93
C LEU A 89 -2.59 4.42 6.55
N TYR A 90 -2.66 4.14 5.26
CA TYR A 90 -2.95 2.81 4.74
C TYR A 90 -1.74 2.23 4.00
N GLY A 91 -1.29 1.04 4.42
CA GLY A 91 -0.26 0.26 3.74
C GLY A 91 -0.87 -0.70 2.74
N CYS A 92 -0.90 -0.32 1.46
CA CYS A 92 -1.58 -1.07 0.39
C CYS A 92 -0.74 -2.25 -0.12
N GLU A 93 -1.44 -3.27 -0.64
CA GLU A 93 -0.83 -4.42 -1.32
C GLU A 93 -0.19 -4.05 -2.68
N VAL A 94 0.95 -4.66 -3.00
CA VAL A 94 1.58 -4.55 -4.33
C VAL A 94 2.28 -5.87 -4.73
N TRP A 95 3.48 -6.15 -4.21
CA TRP A 95 4.18 -7.42 -4.53
C TRP A 95 3.77 -8.55 -3.59
N ARG A 96 3.47 -8.22 -2.34
CA ARG A 96 2.78 -9.13 -1.43
C ARG A 96 1.32 -8.70 -1.34
N ASP A 97 0.43 -9.69 -1.49
CA ASP A 97 -0.97 -9.59 -1.07
C ASP A 97 -1.05 -9.43 0.45
N LEU A 98 -2.23 -9.03 0.90
CA LEU A 98 -2.57 -8.98 2.31
C LEU A 98 -3.60 -10.04 2.72
N ASP A 99 -3.81 -11.05 1.90
CA ASP A 99 -4.75 -12.15 2.22
C ASP A 99 -4.33 -12.94 3.47
N TRP A 100 -3.04 -12.94 3.80
CA TRP A 100 -2.51 -13.51 5.04
C TRP A 100 -2.95 -12.77 6.31
N LEU A 101 -3.43 -11.52 6.22
CA LEU A 101 -4.03 -10.86 7.38
C LEU A 101 -5.35 -11.55 7.73
N VAL A 102 -5.63 -11.71 9.02
CA VAL A 102 -6.98 -12.10 9.44
C VAL A 102 -7.99 -11.03 9.00
N ASP A 103 -9.21 -11.44 8.63
CA ASP A 103 -10.17 -10.52 7.98
C ASP A 103 -10.51 -9.28 8.81
N SER A 104 -10.53 -9.41 10.14
CA SER A 104 -10.78 -8.30 11.06
C SER A 104 -9.65 -7.26 11.10
N ASP A 105 -8.46 -7.59 10.61
CA ASP A 105 -7.31 -6.68 10.53
C ASP A 105 -7.17 -6.07 9.11
N LYS A 106 -7.97 -6.52 8.14
CA LYS A 106 -7.94 -6.01 6.77
C LYS A 106 -8.76 -4.72 6.65
N VAL A 107 -8.17 -3.69 6.04
CA VAL A 107 -8.94 -2.59 5.45
C VAL A 107 -9.26 -2.97 4.01
N VAL A 108 -10.55 -2.98 3.66
CA VAL A 108 -11.01 -3.38 2.33
C VAL A 108 -11.56 -2.16 1.60
N PHE A 109 -10.97 -1.86 0.45
CA PHE A 109 -11.46 -0.82 -0.45
C PHE A 109 -12.25 -1.47 -1.58
N ASP A 110 -13.54 -1.16 -1.66
CA ASP A 110 -14.34 -1.44 -2.84
C ASP A 110 -13.85 -0.58 -4.01
N VAL A 111 -13.31 -1.24 -5.02
CA VAL A 111 -12.83 -0.64 -6.27
C VAL A 111 -13.61 -1.19 -7.47
N SER A 112 -14.87 -1.56 -7.28
CA SER A 112 -15.75 -2.05 -8.36
C SER A 112 -15.99 -0.98 -9.43
N ALA A 113 -16.00 0.28 -9.02
CA ALA A 113 -16.24 1.41 -9.91
C ALA A 113 -15.05 1.71 -10.84
N ALA A 114 -15.34 2.29 -12.00
CA ALA A 114 -14.35 2.83 -12.94
C ALA A 114 -13.27 1.81 -13.38
N GLU A 115 -13.65 0.56 -13.63
CA GLU A 115 -12.74 -0.50 -14.08
C GLU A 115 -11.95 -0.10 -15.34
N ASN A 116 -12.57 0.67 -16.24
CA ASN A 116 -11.92 1.22 -17.43
C ASN A 116 -10.77 2.17 -17.09
N VAL A 117 -10.94 3.04 -16.09
CA VAL A 117 -9.90 3.97 -15.62
C VAL A 117 -8.77 3.18 -14.95
N GLN A 118 -9.12 2.18 -14.15
CA GLN A 118 -8.15 1.29 -13.51
C GLN A 118 -7.29 0.55 -14.53
N ALA A 119 -7.91 -0.03 -15.56
CA ALA A 119 -7.20 -0.74 -16.63
C ALA A 119 -6.26 0.21 -17.41
N ALA A 120 -6.70 1.43 -17.69
CA ALA A 120 -5.87 2.45 -18.32
C ALA A 120 -4.67 2.85 -17.44
N LEU A 121 -4.89 3.03 -16.13
CA LEU A 121 -3.84 3.39 -15.16
C LEU A 121 -2.76 2.32 -15.03
N VAL A 122 -3.13 1.03 -14.99
CA VAL A 122 -2.12 -0.04 -14.91
C VAL A 122 -1.47 -0.27 -16.27
N GLY A 123 -2.22 -0.12 -17.37
CA GLY A 123 -1.74 -0.36 -18.74
C GLY A 123 -0.82 0.72 -19.30
N VAL A 124 -0.85 1.95 -18.77
CA VAL A 124 -0.04 3.07 -19.29
C VAL A 124 1.46 2.86 -19.12
N PHE A 125 1.89 1.96 -18.23
CA PHE A 125 3.28 1.62 -17.98
C PHE A 125 3.81 0.58 -18.98
N ASP A 126 3.66 0.85 -20.28
CA ASP A 126 3.97 -0.09 -21.36
C ASP A 126 5.39 -0.67 -21.23
N SER A 127 6.39 0.16 -20.95
CA SER A 127 7.76 -0.37 -20.83
C SER A 127 7.97 -1.26 -19.59
N GLN A 128 7.04 -1.30 -18.63
CA GLN A 128 7.06 -2.30 -17.53
C GLN A 128 6.37 -3.61 -17.95
N ILE A 129 5.43 -3.54 -18.89
CA ILE A 129 4.51 -4.63 -19.23
C ILE A 129 5.01 -5.42 -20.45
N SER A 130 5.46 -4.71 -21.48
CA SER A 130 5.87 -5.28 -22.78
C SER A 130 7.07 -6.22 -22.67
N GLY A 131 7.87 -6.10 -21.60
CA GLY A 131 9.00 -6.99 -21.29
C GLY A 131 8.63 -8.36 -20.71
N GLY A 132 7.36 -8.73 -20.64
CA GLY A 132 6.89 -10.07 -20.27
C GLY A 132 6.28 -10.22 -18.88
N LYS A 133 6.36 -9.19 -18.03
CA LYS A 133 5.63 -9.15 -16.75
C LYS A 133 4.33 -8.39 -16.91
N ARG A 134 3.22 -9.12 -17.13
CA ARG A 134 1.87 -8.58 -17.32
C ARG A 134 1.25 -8.06 -16.02
N TYR A 135 1.85 -7.02 -15.44
CA TYR A 135 1.37 -6.37 -14.21
C TYR A 135 -0.06 -5.83 -14.37
N ASP A 136 -0.41 -5.36 -15.57
CA ASP A 136 -1.77 -4.97 -15.92
C ASP A 136 -2.79 -6.08 -15.66
N LEU A 137 -2.52 -7.29 -16.15
CA LEU A 137 -3.40 -8.45 -15.94
C LEU A 137 -3.36 -8.92 -14.49
N ALA A 138 -2.17 -8.99 -13.89
CA ALA A 138 -2.00 -9.47 -12.53
C ALA A 138 -2.69 -8.56 -11.51
N THR A 139 -2.59 -7.24 -11.65
CA THR A 139 -3.22 -6.28 -10.74
C THR A 139 -4.75 -6.32 -10.86
N MET A 140 -5.30 -6.33 -12.08
CA MET A 140 -6.75 -6.45 -12.27
C MET A 140 -7.28 -7.81 -11.81
N GLY A 141 -6.55 -8.88 -12.09
CA GLY A 141 -6.87 -10.23 -11.61
C GLY A 141 -6.88 -10.32 -10.08
N ARG A 142 -5.89 -9.71 -9.41
CA ARG A 142 -5.84 -9.65 -7.94
C ARG A 142 -7.06 -8.95 -7.36
N ARG A 143 -7.49 -7.82 -7.94
CA ARG A 143 -8.68 -7.10 -7.44
C ARG A 143 -9.95 -7.94 -7.48
N ARG A 144 -10.15 -8.66 -8.58
CA ARG A 144 -11.29 -9.59 -8.73
C ARG A 144 -11.17 -10.77 -7.77
N ALA A 145 -9.98 -11.38 -7.65
CA ALA A 145 -9.73 -12.47 -6.71
C ALA A 145 -10.01 -12.03 -5.27
N ASN A 146 -9.53 -10.86 -4.86
CA ASN A 146 -9.79 -10.32 -3.53
C ASN A 146 -11.29 -10.13 -3.29
N ALA A 147 -12.03 -9.56 -4.25
CA ALA A 147 -13.47 -9.38 -4.11
C ALA A 147 -14.20 -10.73 -3.91
N THR A 148 -13.88 -11.73 -4.72
CA THR A 148 -14.52 -13.05 -4.67
C THR A 148 -14.13 -13.88 -3.44
N TYR A 149 -12.88 -13.79 -2.97
CA TYR A 149 -12.40 -14.63 -1.87
C TYR A 149 -12.51 -13.98 -0.50
N HIS A 150 -12.80 -12.67 -0.40
CA HIS A 150 -12.85 -11.98 0.88
C HIS A 150 -13.98 -12.46 1.80
N ALA A 151 -15.19 -12.73 1.27
CA ALA A 151 -16.33 -13.14 2.07
C ALA A 151 -16.88 -14.50 1.61
N SER A 152 -16.53 -15.58 2.31
CA SER A 152 -16.88 -16.96 1.94
C SER A 152 -18.39 -17.27 1.96
N HIS A 153 -19.23 -16.40 2.54
CA HIS A 153 -20.66 -16.62 2.76
C HIS A 153 -21.56 -15.42 2.44
N ALA A 154 -21.01 -14.31 1.96
CA ALA A 154 -21.79 -13.16 1.50
C ALA A 154 -21.87 -13.17 -0.03
N THR A 155 -22.99 -12.76 -0.61
CA THR A 155 -23.06 -12.48 -2.05
C THR A 155 -22.14 -11.30 -2.36
N ASP A 156 -21.28 -11.44 -3.38
CA ASP A 156 -20.33 -10.40 -3.81
C ASP A 156 -21.06 -9.08 -4.14
N GLU A 157 -21.08 -8.14 -3.19
CA GLU A 157 -21.55 -6.77 -3.45
C GLU A 157 -20.51 -5.97 -4.24
N SER A 158 -19.22 -6.32 -4.11
CA SER A 158 -18.10 -5.73 -4.86
C SER A 158 -17.62 -6.66 -5.97
N THR A 159 -17.33 -6.12 -7.15
CA THR A 159 -16.67 -6.82 -8.27
C THR A 159 -15.14 -6.63 -8.30
N GLY A 160 -14.61 -5.75 -7.43
CA GLY A 160 -13.18 -5.57 -7.24
C GLY A 160 -12.86 -5.02 -5.85
N ALA A 161 -11.83 -5.59 -5.22
CA ALA A 161 -11.39 -5.18 -3.88
C ALA A 161 -9.87 -5.00 -3.83
N VAL A 162 -9.40 -4.01 -3.08
CA VAL A 162 -7.99 -3.84 -2.72
C VAL A 162 -7.86 -3.87 -1.20
N PHE A 163 -6.86 -4.61 -0.71
CA PHE A 163 -6.58 -4.70 0.71
C PHE A 163 -5.48 -3.72 1.14
N ALA A 164 -5.59 -3.24 2.38
CA ALA A 164 -4.54 -2.51 3.07
C ALA A 164 -4.43 -2.90 4.54
N MET A 165 -3.23 -2.69 5.09
CA MET A 165 -3.00 -2.63 6.54
C MET A 165 -3.37 -1.24 7.05
N ASP A 166 -4.13 -1.13 8.15
CA ASP A 166 -4.28 0.14 8.86
C ASP A 166 -2.99 0.43 9.64
N LEU A 167 -2.16 1.34 9.11
CA LEU A 167 -0.91 1.77 9.72
C LEU A 167 -1.10 3.03 10.59
N THR A 168 -2.34 3.51 10.76
CA THR A 168 -2.64 4.71 11.54
C THR A 168 -2.08 4.65 12.97
N PRO A 169 -2.12 3.52 13.71
CA PRO A 169 -1.52 3.46 15.04
C PRO A 169 -0.03 3.84 15.07
N LEU A 170 0.70 3.55 13.97
CA LEU A 170 2.12 3.89 13.86
C LEU A 170 2.37 5.40 13.72
N ILE A 171 1.38 6.20 13.35
CA ILE A 171 1.54 7.66 13.24
C ILE A 171 0.83 8.43 14.36
N GLU A 172 0.04 7.75 15.19
CA GLU A 172 -0.57 8.31 16.39
C GLU A 172 0.38 8.22 17.59
N ASP A 173 1.10 7.12 17.73
CA ASP A 173 2.08 6.90 18.80
C ASP A 173 3.49 6.65 18.23
N ASP A 174 4.38 7.61 18.48
CA ASP A 174 5.77 7.58 18.02
C ASP A 174 6.59 6.49 18.73
N SER A 175 6.14 5.99 19.87
CA SER A 175 6.80 4.93 20.63
C SER A 175 6.49 3.52 20.12
N THR A 176 5.47 3.37 19.26
CA THR A 176 5.12 2.06 18.70
C THR A 176 6.26 1.55 17.81
N ASP A 177 6.80 0.38 18.16
CA ASP A 177 7.79 -0.32 17.37
C ASP A 177 7.16 -0.91 16.10
N ILE A 178 7.69 -0.51 14.95
CA ILE A 178 7.13 -0.85 13.64
C ILE A 178 7.25 -2.35 13.37
N THR A 179 8.36 -2.97 13.82
CA THR A 179 8.58 -4.41 13.60
C THR A 179 7.61 -5.23 14.45
N ALA A 180 7.50 -4.94 15.74
CA ALA A 180 6.56 -5.58 16.65
C ALA A 180 5.11 -5.43 16.18
N PHE A 181 4.75 -4.27 15.65
CA PHE A 181 3.42 -4.03 15.05
C PHE A 181 3.12 -5.05 13.93
N VAL A 182 4.03 -5.23 12.98
CA VAL A 182 3.84 -6.19 11.88
C VAL A 182 3.87 -7.63 12.38
N LEU A 183 4.79 -7.96 13.30
CA LEU A 183 4.90 -9.30 13.88
C LEU A 183 3.63 -9.71 14.63
N THR A 184 2.95 -8.78 15.30
CA THR A 184 1.67 -9.03 15.95
C THR A 184 0.62 -9.56 14.96
N HIS A 185 0.54 -9.00 13.75
CA HIS A 185 -0.38 -9.51 12.72
C HIS A 185 0.02 -10.91 12.22
N ILE A 186 1.32 -11.19 12.11
CA ILE A 186 1.82 -12.51 11.70
C ILE A 186 1.48 -13.56 12.77
N GLU A 187 1.66 -13.23 14.05
CA GLU A 187 1.29 -14.09 15.18
C GLU A 187 -0.21 -14.35 15.22
N ARG A 188 -1.03 -13.32 14.96
CA ARG A 188 -2.49 -13.48 14.85
C ARG A 188 -2.88 -14.42 13.71
N PHE A 189 -2.24 -14.31 12.54
CA PHE A 189 -2.46 -15.24 11.45
C PHE A 189 -2.05 -16.67 11.82
N ALA A 190 -0.88 -16.85 12.44
CA ALA A 190 -0.43 -18.17 12.90
C ALA A 190 -1.43 -18.80 13.89
N ALA A 191 -1.96 -18.02 14.83
CA ALA A 191 -2.95 -18.46 15.80
C ALA A 191 -4.31 -18.82 15.15
N ASP A 192 -4.78 -18.03 14.17
CA ASP A 192 -6.00 -18.34 13.41
C ASP A 192 -5.87 -19.68 12.67
N VAL A 193 -4.75 -19.89 11.97
CA VAL A 193 -4.46 -21.16 11.29
C VAL A 193 -4.42 -22.33 12.28
N GLN A 194 -3.71 -22.19 13.39
CA GLN A 194 -3.61 -23.23 14.42
C GLN A 194 -4.99 -23.59 14.97
N THR A 195 -5.80 -22.60 15.32
CA THR A 195 -7.14 -22.78 15.88
C THR A 195 -8.06 -23.50 14.91
N ARG A 196 -8.03 -23.15 13.62
CA ARG A 196 -8.83 -23.80 12.59
C ARG A 196 -8.46 -25.26 12.39
N ILE A 197 -7.16 -25.57 12.35
CA ILE A 197 -6.68 -26.95 12.21
C ILE A 197 -7.12 -27.78 13.42
N GLN A 198 -6.86 -27.30 14.63
CA GLN A 198 -7.22 -28.01 15.87
C GLN A 198 -8.72 -28.29 15.98
N ARG A 199 -9.57 -27.37 15.51
CA ARG A 199 -11.03 -27.56 15.50
C ARG A 199 -11.50 -28.68 14.56
N MET A 200 -10.73 -28.99 13.52
CA MET A 200 -11.10 -30.00 12.50
C MET A 200 -10.33 -31.32 12.67
N ASP A 201 -9.29 -31.33 13.49
CA ASP A 201 -8.49 -32.52 13.84
C ASP A 201 -9.05 -33.30 15.04
N THR A 202 -10.22 -32.89 15.55
CA THR A 202 -10.99 -33.54 16.61
C THR A 202 -12.32 -34.05 16.07
#